data_AF-A0A7S4D6P8-F1
#
_entry.id   AF-A0A7S4D6P8-F1
#
_cell.length_a   1.000
_cell.length_b   1.000
_cell.length_c   1.000
_cell.angle_alpha   90.00
_cell.angle_beta   90.00
_cell.angle_gamma   90.00
#
_symmetry.space_group_name_H-M   'P 1'
#
loop_
_entity.id
_entity.type
_entity.pdbx_description
1 polymer ?
#
loop_
_entity_poly.entity_id
_entity_poly.type
_entity_poly.pdbx_seq_one_letter_code
_entity_poly.pdbx_strand_id
1 'polypeptide(L)'
;WPRRCWPRRILPCTRRQRPTGRICRRRPRSRTRRRTRCPRSHRMPNARWIVRWSVRLSGLLSARWSARWSTRHHGPTNVRLNARRNASTSGHRPRLPRRWPRIRRARKRPRPVRHRSPWCLPSRRRQPMGAKSPRTDMRATRRATVTSAAASTSEGRWRAAGRLLRVVLAATACCAGALCQAGAPLPPALWLTSADIDALRADPARSAPLLKRCDREIDVAAAPVVVFAPPPHYTTTGVVQTDVSRRFASDGSVAWRAALCFAATGEARYAAHAQALISAWSDTLMAVSSEQGASEINFDLPSYVLAASLVRGTGDWNDASFRRLLTGIALPLSHSARKNNHGNWGVLLEASIAAYVGDRELLARARARWIALLERQVDADGVLGLEVCRSDTNDYCGGPHQGINGLSYTHYTLLPATAAARVFELQGQSVWQTPAGQQLASAYRRAALWTREPERFPAYARNQGQLNGVRNAAYFALLQRHYPNEDGAQVLAQGRLGMNSLEWLLLFP
;
A
#
# COMPACT_ATOMS: atom_id res chain seq x y z
N TRP A 1 -1.36 34.52 -45.75
CA TRP A 1 -2.09 33.92 -46.89
C TRP A 1 -2.73 32.61 -46.45
N PRO A 2 -4.00 32.36 -46.81
CA PRO A 2 -4.98 32.01 -45.79
C PRO A 2 -5.83 30.75 -46.09
N ARG A 3 -6.50 30.28 -45.03
CA ARG A 3 -7.89 29.75 -44.90
C ARG A 3 -8.65 29.25 -46.14
N ARG A 4 -9.59 28.32 -45.83
CA ARG A 4 -10.91 27.99 -46.45
C ARG A 4 -10.92 26.61 -47.14
N CYS A 5 -11.98 25.81 -47.16
CA CYS A 5 -13.36 25.91 -46.68
C CYS A 5 -13.98 24.49 -46.69
N TRP A 6 -14.95 24.23 -45.80
CA TRP A 6 -16.02 23.23 -46.03
C TRP A 6 -16.99 23.74 -47.11
N PRO A 7 -17.82 22.85 -47.71
CA PRO A 7 -19.25 22.98 -47.40
C PRO A 7 -20.02 21.65 -47.25
N ARG A 8 -21.23 21.84 -46.71
CA ARG A 8 -22.27 20.88 -46.33
C ARG A 8 -23.19 20.46 -47.49
N ARG A 9 -23.77 19.26 -47.32
CA ARG A 9 -25.16 18.77 -47.58
C ARG A 9 -25.86 19.09 -48.91
N ILE A 10 -26.42 18.06 -49.52
CA ILE A 10 -27.81 17.96 -50.04
C ILE A 10 -28.26 16.49 -49.97
N LEU A 11 -29.46 16.24 -49.43
CA LEU A 11 -30.29 15.04 -49.61
C LEU A 11 -31.30 15.36 -50.73
N PRO A 12 -31.82 14.36 -51.48
CA PRO A 12 -33.21 13.99 -51.19
C PRO A 12 -33.55 12.49 -51.35
N CYS A 13 -34.68 12.16 -50.73
CA CYS A 13 -35.43 10.91 -50.69
C CYS A 13 -35.71 10.26 -52.06
N THR A 14 -35.89 8.94 -52.06
CA THR A 14 -37.14 8.30 -52.55
C THR A 14 -37.30 6.89 -51.95
N ARG A 15 -38.56 6.46 -51.91
CA ARG A 15 -39.16 5.41 -51.07
C ARG A 15 -39.77 4.34 -51.99
N ARG A 16 -39.97 3.12 -51.45
CA ARG A 16 -40.72 1.93 -51.95
C ARG A 16 -39.87 0.96 -52.80
N GLN A 17 -39.97 -0.37 -52.70
CA GLN A 17 -41.01 -1.27 -52.17
C GLN A 17 -40.39 -2.67 -51.90
N ARG A 18 -40.91 -3.42 -50.90
CA ARG A 18 -40.71 -4.89 -50.74
C ARG A 18 -41.64 -5.65 -51.73
N PRO A 19 -41.40 -6.94 -52.06
CA PRO A 19 -41.96 -8.07 -51.26
C PRO A 19 -41.09 -9.37 -51.28
N THR A 20 -40.92 -10.07 -50.14
CA THR A 20 -41.54 -11.36 -49.68
C THR A 20 -40.80 -12.67 -50.03
N GLY A 21 -40.74 -13.58 -49.04
CA GLY A 21 -40.46 -15.03 -49.15
C GLY A 21 -39.01 -15.44 -48.85
N ARG A 22 -38.67 -16.51 -48.12
CA ARG A 22 -39.39 -17.62 -47.48
C ARG A 22 -38.56 -18.12 -46.29
N ILE A 23 -39.26 -18.58 -45.25
CA ILE A 23 -38.71 -19.22 -44.05
C ILE A 23 -38.59 -20.73 -44.30
N CYS A 24 -37.39 -21.29 -44.15
CA CYS A 24 -37.18 -22.74 -44.10
C CYS A 24 -36.92 -23.20 -42.66
N ARG A 25 -37.89 -23.93 -42.10
CA ARG A 25 -37.78 -24.72 -40.86
C ARG A 25 -36.86 -25.93 -41.09
N ARG A 26 -35.93 -26.20 -40.16
CA ARG A 26 -35.35 -27.55 -39.98
C ARG A 26 -35.57 -28.02 -38.54
N ARG A 27 -36.14 -29.22 -38.43
CA ARG A 27 -36.47 -29.99 -37.21
C ARG A 27 -35.20 -30.44 -36.46
N PRO A 28 -35.27 -30.68 -35.13
CA PRO A 28 -34.22 -31.36 -34.38
C PRO A 28 -34.42 -32.89 -34.43
N ARG A 29 -33.31 -33.63 -34.54
CA ARG A 29 -33.25 -35.09 -34.37
C ARG A 29 -33.03 -35.43 -32.89
N SER A 30 -33.87 -36.34 -32.40
CA SER A 30 -33.77 -37.05 -31.13
C SER A 30 -32.56 -37.99 -31.10
N ARG A 31 -31.86 -38.07 -29.96
CA ARG A 31 -30.97 -39.20 -29.64
C ARG A 31 -30.95 -39.48 -28.14
N THR A 32 -31.65 -40.57 -27.79
CA THR A 32 -31.24 -41.68 -26.91
C THR A 32 -30.63 -41.41 -25.53
N ARG A 33 -31.44 -41.80 -24.53
CA ARG A 33 -31.09 -42.25 -23.17
C ARG A 33 -29.81 -43.10 -23.13
N ARG A 34 -28.89 -42.77 -22.22
CA ARG A 34 -28.07 -43.76 -21.51
C ARG A 34 -28.14 -43.48 -20.02
N ARG A 35 -28.68 -44.46 -19.29
CA ARG A 35 -28.60 -44.61 -17.84
C ARG A 35 -27.16 -44.96 -17.48
N THR A 36 -26.56 -44.23 -16.55
CA THR A 36 -25.39 -44.69 -15.80
C THR A 36 -25.71 -44.64 -14.31
N ARG A 37 -25.42 -45.77 -13.67
CA ARG A 37 -25.74 -46.14 -12.29
C ARG A 37 -24.91 -45.32 -11.30
N CYS A 38 -25.53 -44.92 -10.19
CA CYS A 38 -24.84 -44.60 -8.94
C CYS A 38 -24.18 -45.84 -8.34
N PRO A 39 -23.03 -45.73 -7.67
CA PRO A 39 -22.66 -46.64 -6.60
C PRO A 39 -23.18 -46.14 -5.26
N ARG A 40 -23.64 -47.12 -4.49
CA ARG A 40 -24.11 -47.07 -3.11
C ARG A 40 -22.97 -46.87 -2.11
N SER A 41 -23.29 -46.07 -1.09
CA SER A 41 -22.96 -46.21 0.33
C SER A 41 -21.95 -47.30 0.75
N HIS A 42 -20.86 -46.86 1.38
CA HIS A 42 -20.24 -47.60 2.48
C HIS A 42 -20.52 -46.87 3.81
N ARG A 43 -21.33 -47.53 4.65
CA ARG A 43 -21.36 -47.35 6.12
C ARG A 43 -20.15 -48.08 6.72
N MET A 44 -19.60 -47.52 7.80
CA MET A 44 -19.04 -48.20 8.99
C MET A 44 -18.54 -47.12 9.99
N PRO A 45 -18.34 -47.41 11.29
CA PRO A 45 -19.20 -46.84 12.35
C PRO A 45 -18.46 -46.06 13.45
N ASN A 46 -19.28 -45.41 14.30
CA ASN A 46 -19.12 -45.14 15.74
C ASN A 46 -17.71 -44.92 16.34
N ALA A 47 -17.49 -43.72 16.86
CA ALA A 47 -16.86 -43.56 18.17
C ALA A 47 -17.44 -42.33 18.89
N ARG A 48 -18.27 -42.59 19.90
CA ARG A 48 -18.63 -41.64 20.97
C ARG A 48 -17.43 -41.52 21.90
N TRP A 49 -17.06 -40.31 22.31
CA TRP A 49 -16.74 -40.01 23.71
C TRP A 49 -17.11 -38.55 24.03
N ILE A 50 -17.69 -38.42 25.21
CA ILE A 50 -18.27 -37.27 25.89
C ILE A 50 -17.16 -36.52 26.64
N VAL A 51 -17.18 -35.18 26.68
CA VAL A 51 -17.11 -34.38 27.93
C VAL A 51 -17.85 -33.05 27.73
N ARG A 52 -18.91 -32.86 28.53
CA ARG A 52 -19.62 -31.62 28.81
C ARG A 52 -18.73 -30.64 29.58
N TRP A 53 -18.92 -29.34 29.40
CA TRP A 53 -19.15 -28.40 30.52
C TRP A 53 -20.06 -27.27 30.05
N SER A 54 -21.23 -27.18 30.69
CA SER A 54 -22.17 -26.05 30.63
C SER A 54 -22.10 -25.35 31.98
N VAL A 55 -22.04 -24.02 32.00
CA VAL A 55 -22.61 -23.20 33.09
C VAL A 55 -23.31 -21.99 32.45
N ARG A 56 -24.64 -22.07 32.43
CA ARG A 56 -25.66 -20.99 32.41
C ARG A 56 -25.57 -20.23 33.77
N LEU A 57 -26.11 -19.05 34.07
CA LEU A 57 -27.25 -18.21 33.63
C LEU A 57 -27.16 -16.92 34.50
N SER A 58 -27.52 -15.73 34.01
CA SER A 58 -28.71 -14.94 34.42
C SER A 58 -28.29 -13.45 34.40
N GLY A 59 -29.10 -12.44 34.08
CA GLY A 59 -30.52 -12.37 33.79
C GLY A 59 -30.87 -10.97 33.26
N LEU A 60 -32.03 -10.90 32.60
CA LEU A 60 -32.72 -9.69 32.16
C LEU A 60 -33.41 -8.98 33.34
N LEU A 61 -33.54 -7.66 33.29
CA LEU A 61 -34.84 -6.94 33.29
C LEU A 61 -34.67 -5.40 33.33
N SER A 62 -35.40 -4.75 32.42
CA SER A 62 -36.17 -3.50 32.57
C SER A 62 -35.51 -2.19 33.04
N ALA A 63 -35.59 -1.14 32.21
CA ALA A 63 -36.67 -0.15 32.30
C ALA A 63 -36.50 1.00 31.28
N ARG A 64 -37.59 1.31 30.58
CA ARG A 64 -37.87 2.57 29.88
C ARG A 64 -37.90 3.73 30.89
N TRP A 65 -37.46 4.93 30.51
CA TRP A 65 -38.17 6.19 30.82
C TRP A 65 -37.87 7.23 29.74
N SER A 66 -38.91 7.97 29.38
CA SER A 66 -38.98 9.03 28.37
C SER A 66 -38.99 10.40 29.07
N ALA A 67 -38.52 11.45 28.36
CA ALA A 67 -38.98 12.87 28.38
C ALA A 67 -37.75 13.79 28.16
N ARG A 68 -37.62 14.51 27.04
CA ARG A 68 -38.25 15.79 26.66
C ARG A 68 -38.09 16.92 27.69
N TRP A 69 -37.35 17.96 27.32
CA TRP A 69 -37.65 19.42 27.27
C TRP A 69 -36.31 20.15 27.03
N SER A 70 -36.06 20.79 25.87
CA SER A 70 -36.48 22.13 25.41
C SER A 70 -35.76 23.32 26.08
N THR A 71 -34.75 23.84 25.37
CA THR A 71 -34.48 25.27 25.04
C THR A 71 -34.55 26.38 26.11
N ARG A 72 -33.43 27.13 26.30
CA ARG A 72 -33.17 28.55 25.89
C ARG A 72 -32.17 29.26 26.83
N HIS A 73 -31.30 30.09 26.19
CA HIS A 73 -30.63 31.36 26.59
C HIS A 73 -30.06 31.53 28.02
N HIS A 74 -28.89 32.13 28.31
CA HIS A 74 -28.14 33.26 27.76
C HIS A 74 -26.62 33.09 28.00
N GLY A 75 -25.76 33.78 27.24
CA GLY A 75 -24.34 33.98 27.58
C GLY A 75 -24.15 35.05 28.68
N PRO A 76 -23.02 35.78 28.69
CA PRO A 76 -21.67 35.32 29.03
C PRO A 76 -21.08 36.16 30.18
N THR A 77 -20.08 35.64 30.92
CA THR A 77 -19.17 36.52 31.69
C THR A 77 -17.75 35.94 31.80
N ASN A 78 -16.81 36.82 31.45
CA ASN A 78 -15.38 36.73 31.67
C ASN A 78 -15.03 36.65 33.16
N VAL A 79 -14.04 35.85 33.56
CA VAL A 79 -13.07 36.22 34.61
C VAL A 79 -11.68 35.70 34.24
N ARG A 80 -10.73 36.63 34.32
CA ARG A 80 -9.28 36.52 34.11
C ARG A 80 -8.56 35.75 35.23
N LEU A 81 -7.43 35.13 34.82
CA LEU A 81 -6.12 35.09 35.49
C LEU A 81 -6.04 35.05 37.02
N ASN A 82 -5.38 34.02 37.56
CA ASN A 82 -4.11 34.28 38.26
C ASN A 82 -3.21 33.05 38.38
N ALA A 83 -1.95 33.28 38.06
CA ALA A 83 -0.82 32.40 38.35
C ALA A 83 -0.30 32.67 39.77
N ARG A 84 0.26 31.64 40.43
CA ARG A 84 1.64 31.59 40.97
C ARG A 84 1.77 30.68 42.20
N ARG A 85 2.75 29.76 42.05
CA ARG A 85 3.90 29.47 42.92
C ARG A 85 3.76 28.71 44.24
N ASN A 86 4.74 27.79 44.36
CA ASN A 86 5.49 27.33 45.52
C ASN A 86 4.76 26.42 46.51
N ALA A 87 5.26 25.19 46.72
CA ALA A 87 6.43 24.92 47.55
C ALA A 87 6.60 23.41 47.75
N SER A 88 7.87 23.01 47.79
CA SER A 88 8.37 21.74 48.29
C SER A 88 7.88 21.44 49.70
N THR A 89 7.43 20.20 49.96
CA THR A 89 7.65 19.55 51.26
C THR A 89 7.92 18.07 51.09
N SER A 90 8.87 17.66 51.92
CA SER A 90 9.46 16.37 52.14
C SER A 90 8.50 15.27 52.58
N GLY A 91 8.81 14.05 52.15
CA GLY A 91 8.87 12.90 53.04
C GLY A 91 7.56 12.21 53.39
N HIS A 92 7.33 11.05 52.77
CA HIS A 92 7.10 9.80 53.50
C HIS A 92 7.06 8.61 52.54
N ARG A 93 7.97 7.65 52.74
CA ARG A 93 7.95 6.33 52.11
C ARG A 93 7.08 5.39 52.96
N PRO A 94 6.07 4.71 52.40
CA PRO A 94 5.55 3.48 52.99
C PRO A 94 6.31 2.28 52.42
N ARG A 95 6.87 1.48 53.33
CA ARG A 95 7.43 0.15 53.05
C ARG A 95 6.30 -0.78 52.60
N LEU A 96 6.42 -1.36 51.40
CA LEU A 96 5.58 -2.47 50.94
C LEU A 96 6.17 -3.82 51.37
N PRO A 97 5.34 -4.80 51.78
CA PRO A 97 5.82 -6.10 52.23
C PRO A 97 6.20 -7.02 51.05
N ARG A 98 7.32 -7.73 51.28
CA ARG A 98 7.79 -8.89 50.51
C ARG A 98 6.75 -10.01 50.53
N ARG A 99 6.43 -10.60 49.37
CA ARG A 99 6.38 -12.05 49.10
C ARG A 99 5.91 -12.31 47.66
N TRP A 100 6.80 -12.82 46.82
CA TRP A 100 6.47 -13.49 45.56
C TRP A 100 7.07 -14.91 45.61
N PRO A 101 6.32 -15.97 45.25
CA PRO A 101 6.85 -17.32 45.21
C PRO A 101 7.66 -17.57 43.94
N ARG A 102 8.83 -18.19 44.11
CA ARG A 102 9.71 -18.70 43.04
C ARG A 102 8.99 -19.82 42.26
N ILE A 103 8.64 -19.55 41.00
CA ILE A 103 8.27 -20.60 40.04
C ILE A 103 9.56 -21.20 39.45
N ARG A 104 9.88 -22.43 39.83
CA ARG A 104 10.94 -23.25 39.22
C ARG A 104 10.53 -23.63 37.79
N ARG A 105 11.23 -23.10 36.77
CA ARG A 105 11.14 -23.60 35.39
C ARG A 105 11.97 -24.88 35.25
N ALA A 106 11.30 -26.02 35.11
CA ALA A 106 11.92 -27.28 34.71
C ALA A 106 12.34 -27.19 33.23
N ARG A 107 13.65 -27.20 32.96
CA ARG A 107 14.21 -27.38 31.61
C ARG A 107 14.12 -28.86 31.23
N LYS A 108 13.22 -29.22 30.30
CA LYS A 108 13.26 -30.52 29.62
C LYS A 108 14.40 -30.50 28.59
N ARG A 109 15.39 -31.39 28.78
CA ARG A 109 16.43 -31.69 27.78
C ARG A 109 15.81 -32.45 26.59
N PRO A 110 16.17 -32.16 25.34
CA PRO A 110 15.79 -33.01 24.22
C PRO A 110 16.62 -34.31 24.21
N ARG A 111 15.96 -35.44 23.96
CA ARG A 111 16.60 -36.75 23.69
C ARG A 111 17.13 -36.79 22.25
N PRO A 112 18.27 -37.45 21.99
CA PRO A 112 18.83 -37.56 20.65
C PRO A 112 18.07 -38.61 19.82
N VAL A 113 17.71 -38.24 18.59
CA VAL A 113 17.16 -39.16 17.59
C VAL A 113 18.34 -39.92 16.97
N ARG A 114 18.32 -41.26 17.10
CA ARG A 114 19.27 -42.16 16.45
C ARG A 114 18.89 -42.31 14.97
N HIS A 115 19.81 -41.95 14.08
CA HIS A 115 19.76 -42.37 12.68
C HIS A 115 20.01 -43.88 12.57
N ARG A 116 19.14 -44.57 11.83
CA ARG A 116 19.40 -45.90 11.27
C ARG A 116 19.17 -45.84 9.76
N SER A 117 20.25 -45.93 9.00
CA SER A 117 20.24 -46.50 7.65
C SER A 117 20.53 -48.00 7.78
N PRO A 118 20.01 -48.83 6.88
CA PRO A 118 20.99 -49.44 5.97
C PRO A 118 20.51 -49.66 4.52
N TRP A 119 21.46 -49.45 3.61
CA TRP A 119 21.88 -50.32 2.50
C TRP A 119 20.82 -51.05 1.65
N CYS A 120 20.79 -50.71 0.36
CA CYS A 120 20.74 -51.66 -0.76
C CYS A 120 21.16 -50.97 -2.08
N LEU A 121 22.14 -51.56 -2.76
CA LEU A 121 22.57 -51.37 -4.17
C LEU A 121 22.74 -52.80 -4.75
N PRO A 122 22.93 -53.01 -6.08
CA PRO A 122 22.37 -52.34 -7.24
C PRO A 122 21.84 -53.35 -8.29
N SER A 123 21.07 -52.90 -9.29
CA SER A 123 20.88 -53.68 -10.53
C SER A 123 21.06 -52.82 -11.79
N ARG A 124 22.04 -53.25 -12.59
CA ARG A 124 22.41 -52.80 -13.94
C ARG A 124 21.27 -52.95 -14.96
N ARG A 125 21.18 -52.03 -15.94
CA ARG A 125 21.05 -52.29 -17.40
C ARG A 125 21.05 -50.93 -18.14
N ARG A 126 22.14 -50.64 -18.87
CA ARG A 126 22.29 -50.65 -20.34
C ARG A 126 21.47 -49.57 -21.08
N GLN A 127 22.21 -48.56 -21.55
CA GLN A 127 21.87 -47.68 -22.69
C GLN A 127 21.76 -48.47 -24.00
N PRO A 128 21.15 -47.87 -25.03
CA PRO A 128 21.96 -47.62 -26.23
C PRO A 128 21.85 -46.18 -26.77
N MET A 129 22.92 -45.83 -27.50
CA MET A 129 23.19 -44.58 -28.19
C MET A 129 22.43 -44.40 -29.51
N GLY A 130 22.33 -43.14 -29.95
CA GLY A 130 21.98 -42.69 -31.31
C GLY A 130 20.95 -41.55 -31.25
N ALA A 131 21.10 -40.37 -31.85
CA ALA A 131 21.90 -39.99 -33.00
C ALA A 131 22.17 -38.47 -33.07
N LYS A 132 23.38 -38.15 -33.52
CA LYS A 132 23.80 -37.14 -34.52
C LYS A 132 23.05 -35.79 -34.57
N SER A 133 23.78 -34.75 -34.15
CA SER A 133 23.59 -33.34 -34.52
C SER A 133 24.53 -32.99 -35.68
N PRO A 134 24.12 -32.25 -36.73
CA PRO A 134 25.03 -31.80 -37.77
C PRO A 134 25.67 -30.44 -37.41
N ARG A 135 27.00 -30.44 -37.49
CA ARG A 135 27.86 -29.25 -37.68
C ARG A 135 27.50 -28.55 -38.99
N THR A 136 27.53 -27.23 -38.97
CA THR A 136 27.84 -26.40 -40.14
C THR A 136 29.00 -25.47 -39.83
N ASP A 137 29.78 -25.26 -40.88
CA ASP A 137 31.18 -24.85 -40.93
C ASP A 137 31.51 -23.39 -40.59
N MET A 138 32.76 -23.24 -40.17
CA MET A 138 33.54 -22.00 -40.20
C MET A 138 34.02 -21.65 -41.63
N ARG A 139 33.86 -20.40 -42.03
CA ARG A 139 34.81 -19.61 -42.87
C ARG A 139 34.71 -18.15 -42.39
N ALA A 140 35.73 -17.57 -41.76
CA ALA A 140 37.00 -17.04 -42.29
C ALA A 140 36.90 -15.62 -42.90
N THR A 141 37.76 -14.75 -42.35
CA THR A 141 38.34 -13.49 -42.88
C THR A 141 37.45 -12.23 -43.00
N ARG A 142 37.76 -11.18 -42.22
CA ARG A 142 38.76 -10.14 -42.57
C ARG A 142 39.12 -9.26 -41.37
N ARG A 143 40.43 -9.03 -41.22
CA ARG A 143 41.07 -7.98 -40.41
C ARG A 143 40.89 -6.63 -41.11
N ALA A 144 40.75 -5.57 -40.33
CA ALA A 144 41.30 -4.25 -40.67
C ALA A 144 41.78 -3.58 -39.38
N THR A 145 43.09 -3.63 -39.21
CA THR A 145 43.88 -2.82 -38.30
C THR A 145 44.06 -1.44 -38.94
N VAL A 146 43.81 -0.34 -38.24
CA VAL A 146 44.46 0.93 -38.53
C VAL A 146 44.96 1.52 -37.22
N THR A 147 46.27 1.65 -37.18
CA THR A 147 47.10 2.23 -36.12
C THR A 147 47.05 3.76 -36.11
N SER A 148 47.37 4.25 -34.92
CA SER A 148 47.69 5.60 -34.45
C SER A 148 48.65 6.47 -35.27
N ALA A 149 48.66 7.75 -34.87
CA ALA A 149 49.72 8.78 -34.90
C ALA A 149 49.40 9.92 -35.89
N ALA A 150 49.68 11.21 -35.66
CA ALA A 150 50.22 12.01 -34.56
C ALA A 150 50.23 13.47 -35.06
N ALA A 151 50.09 14.44 -34.14
CA ALA A 151 50.78 15.75 -34.13
C ALA A 151 50.56 16.73 -35.32
N SER A 152 50.59 18.06 -35.23
CA SER A 152 50.90 19.06 -34.22
C SER A 152 50.44 20.44 -34.74
N THR A 153 50.39 21.44 -33.85
CA THR A 153 50.62 22.90 -34.11
C THR A 153 49.60 23.62 -35.01
N SER A 154 49.14 24.86 -34.75
CA SER A 154 49.79 26.01 -34.11
C SER A 154 48.75 27.05 -33.64
N GLU A 155 49.01 27.61 -32.48
CA GLU A 155 49.02 29.04 -32.12
C GLU A 155 48.29 30.09 -33.00
N GLY A 156 47.48 30.92 -32.34
CA GLY A 156 46.99 32.20 -32.84
C GLY A 156 46.43 33.07 -31.70
N ARG A 157 47.29 33.88 -31.09
CA ARG A 157 47.06 34.67 -29.87
C ARG A 157 47.02 36.17 -30.22
N TRP A 158 46.11 36.91 -29.58
CA TRP A 158 46.07 38.37 -29.31
C TRP A 158 45.68 39.39 -30.40
N ARG A 159 44.62 40.18 -30.11
CA ARG A 159 44.63 41.65 -29.82
C ARG A 159 43.19 42.13 -29.51
N ALA A 160 42.93 42.57 -28.27
CA ALA A 160 42.91 43.98 -27.81
C ALA A 160 41.56 44.68 -28.15
N ALA A 161 40.69 44.86 -27.15
CA ALA A 161 40.61 46.05 -26.28
C ALA A 161 39.92 47.24 -26.97
N GLY A 162 38.72 47.59 -26.49
CA GLY A 162 38.07 48.86 -26.81
C GLY A 162 36.55 48.82 -26.71
N ARG A 163 36.01 49.07 -25.50
CA ARG A 163 34.88 49.98 -25.20
C ARG A 163 34.30 49.68 -23.82
N LEU A 164 34.81 50.43 -22.86
CA LEU A 164 34.34 50.53 -21.49
C LEU A 164 33.90 51.99 -21.31
N LEU A 165 32.65 52.33 -21.67
CA LEU A 165 32.01 53.59 -21.26
C LEU A 165 30.51 53.58 -21.62
N ARG A 166 29.64 53.03 -20.74
CA ARG A 166 28.18 53.36 -20.64
C ARG A 166 27.34 52.57 -19.61
N VAL A 167 27.93 51.88 -18.61
CA VAL A 167 27.12 51.08 -17.64
C VAL A 167 27.39 51.45 -16.17
N VAL A 168 27.73 52.71 -15.87
CA VAL A 168 28.00 53.16 -14.48
C VAL A 168 26.84 53.96 -13.84
N LEU A 169 25.71 54.14 -14.53
CA LEU A 169 24.51 54.80 -13.97
C LEU A 169 23.26 53.90 -13.96
N ALA A 170 23.46 52.61 -13.62
CA ALA A 170 22.38 51.67 -13.31
C ALA A 170 22.76 50.71 -12.15
N ALA A 171 23.65 51.15 -11.25
CA ALA A 171 24.19 50.32 -10.17
C ALA A 171 23.71 50.75 -8.75
N THR A 172 22.79 51.71 -8.65
CA THR A 172 22.34 52.29 -7.37
C THR A 172 20.84 52.18 -7.14
N ALA A 173 20.20 51.13 -7.67
CA ALA A 173 18.79 50.81 -7.41
C ALA A 173 18.50 49.30 -7.34
N CYS A 174 19.49 48.46 -6.99
CA CYS A 174 19.34 47.00 -6.91
C CYS A 174 19.46 46.42 -5.49
N CYS A 175 19.64 47.23 -4.44
CA CYS A 175 19.99 46.72 -3.10
C CYS A 175 18.88 46.80 -2.03
N ALA A 176 17.66 47.24 -2.35
CA ALA A 176 16.58 47.38 -1.34
C ALA A 176 15.37 46.46 -1.57
N GLY A 177 15.50 45.47 -2.46
CA GLY A 177 14.43 44.57 -2.86
C GLY A 177 14.74 43.10 -2.62
N ALA A 178 15.45 42.76 -1.53
CA ALA A 178 15.32 41.42 -0.95
C ALA A 178 13.91 41.34 -0.35
N LEU A 179 12.92 41.29 -1.25
CA LEU A 179 11.56 40.89 -0.93
C LEU A 179 11.72 39.61 -0.13
N CYS A 180 11.34 39.65 1.14
CA CYS A 180 10.94 38.47 1.87
C CYS A 180 9.99 37.73 0.94
N GLN A 181 10.50 36.74 0.20
CA GLN A 181 9.66 35.75 -0.44
C GLN A 181 9.02 35.07 0.75
N ALA A 182 7.83 35.56 1.13
CA ALA A 182 6.97 34.88 2.06
C ALA A 182 6.91 33.46 1.53
N GLY A 183 7.57 32.54 2.25
CA GLY A 183 7.79 31.18 1.78
C GLY A 183 6.45 30.66 1.31
N ALA A 184 6.41 30.16 0.07
CA ALA A 184 5.17 29.68 -0.52
C ALA A 184 4.45 28.81 0.52
N PRO A 185 3.15 29.03 0.77
CA PRO A 185 2.43 28.33 1.81
C PRO A 185 2.67 26.84 1.67
N LEU A 186 3.01 26.19 2.79
CA LEU A 186 3.28 24.76 2.78
C LEU A 186 2.09 24.03 2.14
N PRO A 187 2.34 23.07 1.24
CA PRO A 187 1.26 22.33 0.62
C PRO A 187 0.40 21.66 1.70
N PRO A 188 -0.92 21.59 1.49
CA PRO A 188 -1.82 20.93 2.44
C PRO A 188 -1.38 19.48 2.68
N ALA A 189 -1.76 18.93 3.83
CA ALA A 189 -1.44 17.55 4.20
C ALA A 189 -1.82 16.56 3.08
N LEU A 190 -0.95 15.57 2.85
CA LEU A 190 -1.04 14.68 1.68
C LEU A 190 -2.21 13.70 1.72
N TRP A 191 -2.68 13.38 2.92
CA TRP A 191 -3.62 12.30 3.18
C TRP A 191 -4.95 12.76 3.77
N LEU A 192 -4.90 13.85 4.55
CA LEU A 192 -6.00 14.38 5.34
C LEU A 192 -6.30 15.80 4.92
N THR A 193 -7.58 16.14 4.82
CA THR A 193 -8.04 17.53 4.75
C THR A 193 -8.04 18.15 6.15
N SER A 194 -8.15 19.48 6.22
CA SER A 194 -8.38 20.16 7.51
C SER A 194 -9.65 19.62 8.19
N ALA A 195 -10.71 19.33 7.43
CA ALA A 195 -11.94 18.75 7.96
C ALA A 195 -11.74 17.36 8.57
N ASP A 196 -10.87 16.52 7.97
CA ASP A 196 -10.54 15.20 8.55
C ASP A 196 -9.81 15.36 9.90
N ILE A 197 -8.88 16.32 9.98
CA ILE A 197 -8.13 16.63 11.21
C ILE A 197 -9.07 17.21 12.28
N ASP A 198 -9.94 18.16 11.91
CA ASP A 198 -10.90 18.76 12.81
C ASP A 198 -11.88 17.71 13.34
N ALA A 199 -12.33 16.78 12.49
CA ALA A 199 -13.15 15.66 12.92
C ALA A 199 -12.41 14.77 13.94
N LEU A 200 -11.10 14.49 13.74
CA LEU A 200 -10.31 13.70 14.69
C LEU A 200 -10.21 14.39 16.06
N ARG A 201 -10.05 15.72 16.07
CA ARG A 201 -10.01 16.54 17.28
C ARG A 201 -11.36 16.62 18.00
N ALA A 202 -12.44 16.71 17.22
CA ALA A 202 -13.79 16.87 17.74
C ALA A 202 -14.33 15.62 18.44
N ASP A 203 -13.73 14.45 18.23
CA ASP A 203 -14.13 13.19 18.87
C ASP A 203 -12.96 12.53 19.63
N PRO A 204 -12.71 12.96 20.88
CA PRO A 204 -11.67 12.38 21.74
C PRO A 204 -11.88 10.90 22.04
N ALA A 205 -13.13 10.42 22.08
CA ALA A 205 -13.42 9.01 22.34
C ALA A 205 -12.93 8.13 21.18
N ARG A 206 -13.11 8.60 19.94
CA ARG A 206 -12.58 7.95 18.74
C ARG A 206 -11.05 7.93 18.69
N SER A 207 -10.39 9.01 19.10
CA SER A 207 -8.91 9.10 19.07
C SER A 207 -8.22 8.48 20.30
N ALA A 208 -8.92 8.25 21.41
CA ALA A 208 -8.33 7.71 22.64
C ALA A 208 -7.53 6.40 22.47
N PRO A 209 -7.97 5.38 21.69
CA PRO A 209 -7.17 4.19 21.45
C PRO A 209 -5.85 4.47 20.71
N LEU A 210 -5.86 5.41 19.76
CA LEU A 210 -4.67 5.87 19.05
C LEU A 210 -3.73 6.59 20.03
N LEU A 211 -4.23 7.53 20.83
CA LEU A 211 -3.41 8.28 21.80
C LEU A 211 -2.74 7.36 22.83
N LYS A 212 -3.50 6.43 23.41
CA LYS A 212 -2.95 5.41 24.32
C LYS A 212 -1.85 4.58 23.67
N ARG A 213 -1.94 4.34 22.37
CA ARG A 213 -0.90 3.64 21.62
C ARG A 213 0.32 4.52 21.41
N CYS A 214 0.15 5.77 20.97
CA CYS A 214 1.24 6.72 20.81
C CYS A 214 2.01 6.98 22.12
N ASP A 215 1.32 7.13 23.26
CA ASP A 215 2.00 7.29 24.55
C ASP A 215 2.90 6.10 24.92
N ARG A 216 2.57 4.88 24.46
CA ARG A 216 3.44 3.70 24.66
C ARG A 216 4.57 3.63 23.64
N GLU A 217 4.40 4.25 22.48
CA GLU A 217 5.36 4.22 21.37
C GLU A 217 6.28 5.45 21.39
N ILE A 218 6.03 6.46 22.24
CA ILE A 218 6.73 7.77 22.24
C ILE A 218 8.25 7.68 22.48
N ASP A 219 8.72 6.61 23.11
CA ASP A 219 10.13 6.37 23.39
C ASP A 219 10.76 5.31 22.45
N VAL A 220 10.03 4.85 21.43
CA VAL A 220 10.56 3.91 20.43
C VAL A 220 11.67 4.60 19.63
N ALA A 221 12.88 4.05 19.67
CA ALA A 221 13.98 4.48 18.82
C ALA A 221 13.93 3.75 17.46
N ALA A 222 14.16 4.48 16.38
CA ALA A 222 14.34 3.89 15.06
C ALA A 222 15.60 3.02 15.01
N ALA A 223 15.61 2.05 14.11
CA ALA A 223 16.76 1.15 13.90
C ALA A 223 17.21 1.16 12.43
N PRO A 224 17.70 2.31 11.92
CA PRO A 224 18.09 2.44 10.52
C PRO A 224 19.36 1.66 10.19
N VAL A 225 19.55 1.38 8.90
CA VAL A 225 20.77 0.75 8.37
C VAL A 225 21.34 1.56 7.22
N VAL A 226 22.67 1.55 7.07
CA VAL A 226 23.37 2.28 6.00
C VAL A 226 23.04 1.70 4.62
N VAL A 227 22.99 0.36 4.54
CA VAL A 227 22.63 -0.37 3.32
C VAL A 227 21.47 -1.29 3.64
N PHE A 228 20.35 -1.10 2.94
CA PHE A 228 19.15 -1.89 3.11
C PHE A 228 19.11 -3.03 2.08
N ALA A 229 19.41 -4.24 2.56
CA ALA A 229 19.59 -5.42 1.72
C ALA A 229 18.94 -6.69 2.29
N PRO A 230 17.62 -6.68 2.56
CA PRO A 230 16.95 -7.90 3.02
C PRO A 230 17.02 -9.02 1.96
N PRO A 231 17.10 -10.30 2.38
CA PRO A 231 17.00 -11.44 1.48
C PRO A 231 15.57 -11.55 0.91
N PRO A 232 15.39 -12.30 -0.21
CA PRO A 232 14.07 -12.50 -0.81
C PRO A 232 13.00 -13.01 0.17
N HIS A 233 11.78 -12.48 0.05
CA HIS A 233 10.64 -12.88 0.90
C HIS A 233 10.23 -14.34 0.68
N TYR A 234 10.21 -14.82 -0.56
CA TYR A 234 9.89 -16.20 -0.88
C TYR A 234 11.17 -17.00 -1.14
N THR A 235 11.30 -18.11 -0.44
CA THR A 235 12.36 -19.12 -0.62
C THR A 235 11.74 -20.45 -1.02
N THR A 236 12.58 -21.41 -1.41
CA THR A 236 12.13 -22.79 -1.70
C THR A 236 11.49 -23.48 -0.49
N THR A 237 11.81 -23.01 0.73
CA THR A 237 11.29 -23.57 2.00
C THR A 237 10.16 -22.75 2.62
N GLY A 238 9.68 -21.70 1.94
CA GLY A 238 8.59 -20.86 2.41
C GLY A 238 8.97 -19.38 2.54
N VAL A 239 8.31 -18.68 3.46
CA VAL A 239 8.43 -17.23 3.62
C VAL A 239 9.52 -16.87 4.62
N VAL A 240 10.42 -15.96 4.23
CA VAL A 240 11.43 -15.35 5.10
C VAL A 240 11.06 -13.88 5.32
N GLN A 241 11.02 -13.48 6.58
CA GLN A 241 10.99 -12.08 6.98
C GLN A 241 12.18 -11.82 7.88
N THR A 242 12.97 -10.80 7.56
CA THR A 242 14.11 -10.43 8.38
C THR A 242 13.76 -9.34 9.38
N ASP A 243 14.59 -9.23 10.42
CA ASP A 243 14.44 -8.20 11.43
C ASP A 243 14.59 -6.79 10.84
N VAL A 244 15.43 -6.61 9.80
CA VAL A 244 15.61 -5.28 9.19
C VAL A 244 14.36 -4.84 8.42
N SER A 245 13.75 -5.73 7.63
CA SER A 245 12.47 -5.48 6.95
C SER A 245 11.37 -5.11 7.93
N ARG A 246 11.24 -5.90 9.01
CA ARG A 246 10.21 -5.68 10.03
C ARG A 246 10.41 -4.34 10.75
N ARG A 247 11.67 -3.96 11.03
CA ARG A 247 12.00 -2.68 11.67
C ARG A 247 11.65 -1.50 10.77
N PHE A 248 12.04 -1.53 9.49
CA PHE A 248 11.69 -0.48 8.54
C PHE A 248 10.17 -0.26 8.44
N ALA A 249 9.39 -1.32 8.23
CA ALA A 249 7.92 -1.23 8.20
C ALA A 249 7.32 -0.73 9.52
N SER A 250 7.86 -1.21 10.66
CA SER A 250 7.41 -0.82 11.99
C SER A 250 7.67 0.66 12.28
N ASP A 251 8.89 1.14 12.03
CA ASP A 251 9.30 2.53 12.27
C ASP A 251 8.44 3.50 11.45
N GLY A 252 8.18 3.20 10.17
CA GLY A 252 7.26 3.99 9.34
C GLY A 252 5.83 4.03 9.87
N SER A 253 5.35 2.89 10.37
CA SER A 253 4.02 2.79 10.99
C SER A 253 3.93 3.58 12.31
N VAL A 254 4.99 3.58 13.12
CA VAL A 254 5.06 4.38 14.36
C VAL A 254 5.12 5.86 14.03
N ALA A 255 5.95 6.27 13.06
CA ALA A 255 6.03 7.66 12.60
C ALA A 255 4.66 8.16 12.11
N TRP A 256 3.93 7.36 11.33
CA TRP A 256 2.58 7.68 10.89
C TRP A 256 1.60 7.89 12.05
N ARG A 257 1.57 6.97 13.02
CA ARG A 257 0.69 7.11 14.19
C ARG A 257 1.05 8.31 15.06
N ALA A 258 2.34 8.56 15.29
CA ALA A 258 2.80 9.74 16.01
C ALA A 258 2.36 11.03 15.29
N ALA A 259 2.50 11.10 13.96
CA ALA A 259 2.00 12.21 13.18
C ALA A 259 0.47 12.39 13.28
N LEU A 260 -0.31 11.30 13.31
CA LEU A 260 -1.75 11.36 13.57
C LEU A 260 -2.08 11.82 14.99
N CYS A 261 -1.32 11.40 16.00
CA CYS A 261 -1.46 11.87 17.38
C CYS A 261 -1.17 13.36 17.49
N PHE A 262 -0.17 13.86 16.77
CA PHE A 262 0.07 15.29 16.62
C PHE A 262 -1.13 15.98 15.95
N ALA A 263 -1.64 15.46 14.83
CA ALA A 263 -2.81 16.04 14.17
C ALA A 263 -4.03 16.11 15.13
N ALA A 264 -4.27 15.06 15.91
CA ALA A 264 -5.40 14.96 16.83
C ALA A 264 -5.29 15.84 18.10
N THR A 265 -4.07 16.21 18.53
CA THR A 265 -3.87 16.89 19.83
C THR A 265 -3.20 18.26 19.72
N GLY A 266 -2.41 18.49 18.68
CA GLY A 266 -1.48 19.63 18.59
C GLY A 266 -0.23 19.50 19.48
N GLU A 267 -0.04 18.39 20.20
CA GLU A 267 1.10 18.23 21.11
C GLU A 267 2.41 18.01 20.35
N ALA A 268 3.35 18.96 20.48
CA ALA A 268 4.62 18.96 19.75
C ALA A 268 5.49 17.72 19.99
N ARG A 269 5.36 17.02 21.13
CA ARG A 269 6.12 15.79 21.41
C ARG A 269 5.87 14.68 20.39
N TYR A 270 4.64 14.57 19.89
CA TYR A 270 4.30 13.58 18.88
C TYR A 270 4.88 13.93 17.50
N ALA A 271 4.88 15.22 17.15
CA ALA A 271 5.53 15.70 15.93
C ALA A 271 7.04 15.43 15.99
N ALA A 272 7.69 15.82 17.10
CA ALA A 272 9.12 15.60 17.32
C ALA A 272 9.50 14.11 17.23
N HIS A 273 8.67 13.22 17.79
CA HIS A 273 8.91 11.78 17.70
C HIS A 273 8.79 11.24 16.27
N ALA A 274 7.75 11.63 15.52
CA ALA A 274 7.61 11.26 14.11
C ALA A 274 8.81 11.75 13.28
N GLN A 275 9.21 13.01 13.47
CA GLN A 275 10.36 13.63 12.83
C GLN A 275 11.66 12.88 13.16
N ALA A 276 11.88 12.48 14.42
CA ALA A 276 13.06 11.73 14.83
C ALA A 276 13.18 10.37 14.13
N LEU A 277 12.07 9.62 14.03
CA LEU A 277 12.05 8.33 13.31
C LEU A 277 12.32 8.50 11.80
N ILE A 278 11.75 9.54 11.18
CA ILE A 278 11.96 9.86 9.76
C ILE A 278 13.41 10.28 9.52
N SER A 279 13.93 11.20 10.34
CA SER A 279 15.31 11.69 10.26
C SER A 279 16.31 10.55 10.40
N ALA A 280 16.15 9.68 11.42
CA ALA A 280 17.05 8.55 11.64
C ALA A 280 17.24 7.68 10.39
N TRP A 281 16.16 7.34 9.69
CA TRP A 281 16.25 6.60 8.43
C TRP A 281 16.83 7.45 7.30
N SER A 282 16.38 8.69 7.13
CA SER A 282 16.82 9.55 6.02
C SER A 282 18.28 9.97 6.11
N ASP A 283 18.82 10.13 7.32
CA ASP A 283 20.22 10.51 7.58
C ASP A 283 21.17 9.32 7.47
N THR A 284 20.68 8.10 7.69
CA THR A 284 21.53 6.90 7.73
C THR A 284 21.48 6.09 6.43
N LEU A 285 20.30 5.91 5.83
CA LEU A 285 20.14 5.04 4.66
C LEU A 285 20.77 5.69 3.42
N MET A 286 21.81 5.04 2.89
CA MET A 286 22.57 5.52 1.72
C MET A 286 22.30 4.70 0.47
N ALA A 287 21.93 3.43 0.61
CA ALA A 287 21.70 2.56 -0.53
C ALA A 287 20.71 1.42 -0.23
N VAL A 288 20.03 0.98 -1.28
CA VAL A 288 19.21 -0.24 -1.30
C VAL A 288 19.82 -1.16 -2.36
N SER A 289 20.34 -2.30 -1.95
CA SER A 289 21.14 -3.17 -2.83
C SER A 289 20.50 -4.54 -3.09
N SER A 290 19.22 -4.69 -2.78
CA SER A 290 18.46 -5.91 -3.03
C SER A 290 17.10 -5.62 -3.65
N GLU A 291 16.61 -6.56 -4.46
CA GLU A 291 15.26 -6.53 -5.05
C GLU A 291 14.15 -6.56 -3.99
N GLN A 292 14.36 -7.30 -2.90
CA GLN A 292 13.44 -7.30 -1.77
C GLN A 292 13.42 -5.93 -1.08
N GLY A 293 14.59 -5.32 -0.87
CA GLY A 293 14.70 -3.98 -0.31
C GLY A 293 13.98 -2.94 -1.17
N ALA A 294 14.12 -3.02 -2.50
CA ALA A 294 13.37 -2.16 -3.42
C ALA A 294 11.85 -2.37 -3.26
N SER A 295 11.40 -3.61 -3.14
CA SER A 295 9.97 -3.90 -2.87
C SER A 295 9.49 -3.28 -1.56
N GLU A 296 10.27 -3.39 -0.48
CA GLU A 296 9.92 -2.83 0.84
C GLU A 296 9.92 -1.31 0.86
N ILE A 297 10.81 -0.64 0.11
CA ILE A 297 10.73 0.82 -0.11
C ILE A 297 9.38 1.20 -0.75
N ASN A 298 8.92 0.45 -1.75
CA ASN A 298 7.63 0.73 -2.40
C ASN A 298 6.43 0.48 -1.46
N PHE A 299 6.53 -0.48 -0.54
CA PHE A 299 5.43 -0.87 0.35
C PHE A 299 5.33 0.05 1.57
N ASP A 300 6.46 0.34 2.21
CA ASP A 300 6.47 0.88 3.57
C ASP A 300 6.85 2.37 3.61
N LEU A 301 7.68 2.86 2.67
CA LEU A 301 8.09 4.27 2.63
C LEU A 301 6.91 5.26 2.47
N PRO A 302 5.79 4.94 1.77
CA PRO A 302 4.62 5.82 1.76
C PRO A 302 4.17 6.25 3.17
N SER A 303 4.22 5.37 4.18
CA SER A 303 3.83 5.72 5.56
C SER A 303 4.70 6.84 6.14
N TYR A 304 6.01 6.83 5.85
CA TYR A 304 6.93 7.91 6.24
C TYR A 304 6.58 9.23 5.55
N VAL A 305 6.26 9.18 4.25
CA VAL A 305 5.90 10.37 3.48
C VAL A 305 4.60 11.00 3.99
N LEU A 306 3.59 10.18 4.31
CA LEU A 306 2.35 10.65 4.91
C LEU A 306 2.62 11.27 6.30
N ALA A 307 3.43 10.61 7.13
CA ALA A 307 3.82 11.13 8.45
C ALA A 307 4.52 12.48 8.33
N ALA A 308 5.55 12.57 7.48
CA ALA A 308 6.31 13.78 7.23
C ALA A 308 5.39 14.94 6.81
N SER A 309 4.39 14.67 5.95
CA SER A 309 3.49 15.72 5.48
C SER A 309 2.64 16.38 6.58
N LEU A 310 2.34 15.66 7.67
CA LEU A 310 1.57 16.20 8.79
C LEU A 310 2.42 16.98 9.79
N VAL A 311 3.71 16.64 9.91
CA VAL A 311 4.62 17.23 10.90
C VAL A 311 5.59 18.25 10.29
N ARG A 312 5.53 18.45 8.97
CA ARG A 312 6.34 19.44 8.26
C ARG A 312 5.98 20.85 8.71
N GLY A 313 6.99 21.69 8.92
CA GLY A 313 6.81 23.06 9.41
C GLY A 313 6.49 23.17 10.90
N THR A 314 6.55 22.06 11.64
CA THR A 314 6.47 22.07 13.10
C THR A 314 7.88 22.12 13.69
N GLY A 315 8.16 23.15 14.49
CA GLY A 315 9.50 23.41 15.01
C GLY A 315 10.52 23.71 13.91
N ASP A 316 11.79 23.49 14.20
CA ASP A 316 12.90 23.77 13.27
C ASP A 316 13.34 22.53 12.46
N TRP A 317 12.44 21.56 12.25
CA TRP A 317 12.78 20.32 11.56
C TRP A 317 13.16 20.55 10.10
N ASN A 318 14.41 20.20 9.77
CA ASN A 318 14.95 20.27 8.42
C ASN A 318 14.71 18.94 7.67
N ASP A 319 13.88 18.97 6.62
CA ASP A 319 13.54 17.79 5.83
C ASP A 319 14.49 17.52 4.65
N ALA A 320 15.63 18.20 4.54
CA ALA A 320 16.55 18.07 3.40
C ALA A 320 17.05 16.64 3.18
N SER A 321 17.45 15.95 4.27
CA SER A 321 17.85 14.54 4.19
C SER A 321 16.71 13.62 3.76
N PHE A 322 15.49 13.90 4.22
CA PHE A 322 14.33 13.15 3.80
C PHE A 322 14.02 13.37 2.32
N ARG A 323 14.08 14.61 1.83
CA ARG A 323 13.96 14.90 0.38
C ARG A 323 15.00 14.15 -0.45
N ARG A 324 16.27 14.10 -0.01
CA ARG A 324 17.33 13.30 -0.64
C ARG A 324 16.97 11.82 -0.67
N LEU A 325 16.51 11.25 0.44
CA LEU A 325 16.06 9.85 0.49
C LEU A 325 14.96 9.61 -0.54
N LEU A 326 13.95 10.49 -0.60
CA LEU A 326 12.82 10.34 -1.53
C LEU A 326 13.26 10.41 -3.00
N THR A 327 13.99 11.46 -3.39
CA THR A 327 14.28 11.71 -4.82
C THR A 327 15.52 10.99 -5.31
N GLY A 328 16.55 10.85 -4.47
CA GLY A 328 17.84 10.26 -4.84
C GLY A 328 17.93 8.75 -4.65
N ILE A 329 17.17 8.17 -3.71
CA ILE A 329 17.24 6.73 -3.40
C ILE A 329 15.91 6.03 -3.73
N ALA A 330 14.78 6.51 -3.21
CA ALA A 330 13.52 5.77 -3.31
C ALA A 330 12.89 5.85 -4.70
N LEU A 331 12.83 7.03 -5.31
CA LEU A 331 12.19 7.22 -6.62
C LEU A 331 12.81 6.34 -7.73
N PRO A 332 14.15 6.21 -7.85
CA PRO A 332 14.77 5.27 -8.80
C PRO A 332 14.40 3.80 -8.58
N LEU A 333 13.97 3.41 -7.38
CA LEU A 333 13.55 2.06 -7.03
C LEU A 333 12.06 1.80 -7.27
N SER A 334 11.33 2.78 -7.82
CA SER A 334 9.89 2.64 -8.06
C SER A 334 9.57 1.41 -8.92
N HIS A 335 8.57 0.66 -8.48
CA HIS A 335 8.05 -0.50 -9.18
C HIS A 335 6.85 -0.16 -10.07
N SER A 336 6.54 1.11 -10.31
CA SER A 336 5.34 1.55 -11.04
C SER A 336 5.21 0.88 -12.41
N ALA A 337 6.32 0.58 -13.10
CA ALA A 337 6.35 -0.10 -14.39
C ALA A 337 5.89 -1.58 -14.35
N ARG A 338 5.84 -2.22 -13.18
CA ARG A 338 5.36 -3.62 -13.04
C ARG A 338 3.87 -3.74 -13.34
N LYS A 339 3.45 -4.91 -13.81
CA LYS A 339 2.08 -5.16 -14.29
C LYS A 339 1.13 -5.70 -13.22
N ASN A 340 1.62 -6.04 -12.03
CA ASN A 340 0.85 -6.65 -10.93
C ASN A 340 0.74 -5.68 -9.73
N ASN A 341 0.37 -6.17 -8.55
CA ASN A 341 0.29 -5.38 -7.32
C ASN A 341 1.52 -4.49 -7.02
N HIS A 342 2.74 -4.91 -7.37
CA HIS A 342 3.92 -4.06 -7.17
C HIS A 342 3.86 -2.77 -7.98
N GLY A 343 3.19 -2.78 -9.15
CA GLY A 343 2.93 -1.58 -9.94
C GLY A 343 2.06 -0.57 -9.19
N ASN A 344 1.03 -1.04 -8.49
CA ASN A 344 0.15 -0.16 -7.71
C ASN A 344 0.89 0.43 -6.49
N TRP A 345 1.73 -0.36 -5.83
CA TRP A 345 2.60 0.14 -4.76
C TRP A 345 3.62 1.18 -5.26
N GLY A 346 4.23 0.96 -6.42
CA GLY A 346 5.12 1.96 -7.02
C GLY A 346 4.40 3.24 -7.44
N VAL A 347 3.16 3.15 -7.91
CA VAL A 347 2.33 4.34 -8.16
C VAL A 347 2.03 5.10 -6.87
N LEU A 348 1.71 4.40 -5.78
CA LEU A 348 1.52 5.06 -4.48
C LEU A 348 2.82 5.75 -4.03
N LEU A 349 3.97 5.08 -4.12
CA LEU A 349 5.27 5.65 -3.80
C LEU A 349 5.53 6.94 -4.60
N GLU A 350 5.40 6.88 -5.93
CA GLU A 350 5.61 8.03 -6.81
C GLU A 350 4.64 9.18 -6.50
N ALA A 351 3.34 8.88 -6.33
CA ALA A 351 2.33 9.89 -6.04
C ALA A 351 2.60 10.58 -4.69
N SER A 352 2.95 9.82 -3.65
CA SER A 352 3.30 10.35 -2.34
C SER A 352 4.56 11.21 -2.41
N ILE A 353 5.63 10.75 -3.08
CA ILE A 353 6.87 11.53 -3.25
C ILE A 353 6.57 12.83 -4.00
N ALA A 354 5.91 12.73 -5.16
CA ALA A 354 5.59 13.86 -6.02
C ALA A 354 4.84 14.95 -5.26
N ALA A 355 3.80 14.55 -4.53
CA ALA A 355 3.00 15.49 -3.76
C ALA A 355 3.79 16.09 -2.58
N TYR A 356 4.66 15.31 -1.91
CA TYR A 356 5.50 15.82 -0.81
C TYR A 356 6.53 16.88 -1.28
N VAL A 357 7.17 16.62 -2.42
CA VAL A 357 8.21 17.51 -2.97
C VAL A 357 7.64 18.63 -3.85
N GLY A 358 6.37 18.57 -4.21
CA GLY A 358 5.70 19.56 -5.08
C GLY A 358 5.91 19.32 -6.58
N ASP A 359 6.31 18.12 -6.99
CA ASP A 359 6.54 17.76 -8.39
C ASP A 359 5.22 17.40 -9.09
N ARG A 360 4.62 18.39 -9.75
CA ARG A 360 3.33 18.22 -10.45
C ARG A 360 3.44 17.30 -11.67
N GLU A 361 4.59 17.24 -12.33
CA GLU A 361 4.78 16.40 -13.51
C GLU A 361 4.88 14.93 -13.12
N LEU A 362 5.67 14.61 -12.09
CA LEU A 362 5.73 13.26 -11.55
C LEU A 362 4.36 12.80 -11.05
N LEU A 363 3.60 13.69 -10.40
CA LEU A 363 2.25 13.37 -9.94
C LEU A 363 1.31 13.04 -11.13
N ALA A 364 1.37 13.83 -12.21
CA ALA A 364 0.60 13.57 -13.42
C ALA A 364 0.98 12.24 -14.10
N ARG A 365 2.29 11.91 -14.13
CA ARG A 365 2.78 10.61 -14.63
C ARG A 365 2.30 9.44 -13.78
N ALA A 366 2.40 9.56 -12.46
CA ALA A 366 1.91 8.55 -11.52
C ALA A 366 0.39 8.32 -11.70
N ARG A 367 -0.38 9.40 -11.88
CA ARG A 367 -1.82 9.32 -12.17
C ARG A 367 -2.12 8.62 -13.49
N ALA A 368 -1.41 8.97 -14.56
CA ALA A 368 -1.57 8.30 -15.85
C ALA A 368 -1.24 6.81 -15.74
N ARG A 369 -0.21 6.46 -14.96
CA ARG A 369 0.16 5.08 -14.71
C ARG A 369 -0.90 4.33 -13.90
N TRP A 370 -1.48 4.96 -12.88
CA TRP A 370 -2.60 4.41 -12.11
C TRP A 370 -3.76 4.01 -13.01
N ILE A 371 -4.16 4.90 -13.92
CA ILE A 371 -5.24 4.65 -14.90
C ILE A 371 -4.90 3.42 -15.74
N ALA A 372 -3.70 3.41 -16.34
CA ALA A 372 -3.26 2.31 -17.21
C ALA A 372 -3.09 0.96 -16.50
N LEU A 373 -2.87 0.95 -15.18
CA LEU A 373 -2.84 -0.28 -14.38
C LEU A 373 -4.24 -0.83 -14.18
N LEU A 374 -5.19 -0.01 -13.72
CA LEU A 374 -6.57 -0.49 -13.51
C LEU A 374 -7.22 -0.97 -14.80
N GLU A 375 -6.99 -0.26 -15.92
CA GLU A 375 -7.49 -0.64 -17.25
C GLU A 375 -7.04 -2.02 -17.71
N ARG A 376 -5.90 -2.47 -17.22
CA ARG A 376 -5.28 -3.73 -17.61
C ARG A 376 -5.49 -4.85 -16.59
N GLN A 377 -5.51 -4.51 -15.31
CA GLN A 377 -5.51 -5.47 -14.23
C GLN A 377 -6.91 -5.95 -13.86
N VAL A 378 -7.92 -5.08 -14.02
CA VAL A 378 -9.30 -5.37 -13.64
C VAL A 378 -10.08 -5.76 -14.88
N ASP A 379 -10.61 -6.99 -14.90
CA ASP A 379 -11.48 -7.42 -15.98
C ASP A 379 -12.93 -6.91 -15.84
N ALA A 380 -13.79 -7.29 -16.78
CA ALA A 380 -15.19 -6.87 -16.82
C ALA A 380 -15.99 -7.28 -15.57
N ASP A 381 -15.56 -8.35 -14.88
CA ASP A 381 -16.21 -8.89 -13.68
C ASP A 381 -15.64 -8.31 -12.37
N GLY A 382 -14.69 -7.37 -12.46
CA GLY A 382 -13.98 -6.82 -11.32
C GLY A 382 -12.90 -7.74 -10.77
N VAL A 383 -12.46 -8.75 -11.54
CA VAL A 383 -11.47 -9.72 -11.10
C VAL A 383 -10.07 -9.24 -11.46
N LEU A 384 -9.16 -9.30 -10.48
CA LEU A 384 -7.73 -9.07 -10.66
C LEU A 384 -7.04 -10.39 -11.03
N GLY A 385 -7.00 -10.72 -12.33
CA GLY A 385 -6.57 -12.03 -12.83
C GLY A 385 -5.19 -12.49 -12.33
N LEU A 386 -4.22 -11.57 -12.26
CA LEU A 386 -2.86 -11.85 -11.77
C LEU A 386 -2.80 -12.13 -10.26
N GLU A 387 -3.84 -11.75 -9.52
CA GLU A 387 -3.87 -11.82 -8.07
C GLU A 387 -4.74 -12.98 -7.59
N VAL A 388 -5.84 -13.32 -8.27
CA VAL A 388 -6.71 -14.42 -7.83
C VAL A 388 -6.06 -15.81 -7.90
N CYS A 389 -5.03 -16.00 -8.72
CA CYS A 389 -4.30 -17.26 -8.80
C CYS A 389 -3.24 -17.44 -7.70
N ARG A 390 -2.99 -16.42 -6.86
CA ARG A 390 -1.82 -16.38 -5.99
C ARG A 390 -1.76 -17.50 -4.97
N SER A 391 -0.63 -18.20 -4.96
CA SER A 391 -0.29 -19.36 -4.12
C SER A 391 0.61 -18.95 -2.95
N ASP A 392 0.88 -19.88 -2.04
CA ASP A 392 1.80 -19.74 -0.89
C ASP A 392 3.21 -20.29 -1.18
N THR A 393 3.49 -20.61 -2.44
CA THR A 393 4.80 -21.07 -2.92
C THR A 393 5.46 -20.04 -3.85
N ASN A 394 6.72 -20.31 -4.24
CA ASN A 394 7.42 -19.52 -5.26
C ASN A 394 6.90 -19.77 -6.69
N ASP A 395 6.12 -20.84 -6.92
CA ASP A 395 5.24 -20.96 -8.07
C ASP A 395 3.97 -20.16 -7.77
N TYR A 396 4.07 -18.85 -7.96
CA TYR A 396 3.07 -17.89 -7.51
C TYR A 396 1.66 -18.19 -7.96
N CYS A 397 1.44 -18.94 -9.05
CA CYS A 397 0.11 -19.32 -9.50
C CYS A 397 -0.05 -20.82 -9.74
N GLY A 398 0.76 -21.64 -9.07
CA GLY A 398 0.64 -23.10 -9.08
C GLY A 398 0.88 -23.72 -7.70
N GLY A 399 1.30 -24.99 -7.71
CA GLY A 399 1.40 -25.79 -6.49
C GLY A 399 0.06 -26.27 -5.90
N PRO A 400 0.10 -27.05 -4.80
CA PRO A 400 -1.08 -27.70 -4.22
C PRO A 400 -2.10 -26.72 -3.63
N HIS A 401 -1.68 -25.51 -3.26
CA HIS A 401 -2.53 -24.48 -2.68
C HIS A 401 -2.76 -23.29 -3.63
N GLN A 402 -2.79 -23.54 -4.94
CA GLN A 402 -3.04 -22.49 -5.93
C GLN A 402 -4.24 -21.62 -5.53
N GLY A 403 -4.08 -20.30 -5.53
CA GLY A 403 -5.11 -19.32 -5.16
C GLY A 403 -5.43 -19.18 -3.67
N ILE A 404 -4.73 -19.88 -2.76
CA ILE A 404 -4.93 -19.72 -1.31
C ILE A 404 -4.67 -18.28 -0.83
N ASN A 405 -3.74 -17.58 -1.49
CA ASN A 405 -3.41 -16.18 -1.25
C ASN A 405 -4.17 -15.22 -2.17
N GLY A 406 -5.07 -15.71 -3.02
CA GLY A 406 -5.63 -14.91 -4.10
C GLY A 406 -6.49 -13.73 -3.63
N LEU A 407 -7.28 -13.93 -2.57
CA LEU A 407 -8.05 -12.86 -1.95
C LEU A 407 -7.13 -11.89 -1.18
N SER A 408 -6.12 -12.41 -0.48
CA SER A 408 -5.10 -11.56 0.17
C SER A 408 -4.40 -10.63 -0.82
N TYR A 409 -3.99 -11.13 -1.99
CA TYR A 409 -3.33 -10.31 -3.02
C TYR A 409 -4.29 -9.37 -3.75
N THR A 410 -5.56 -9.74 -3.86
CA THR A 410 -6.63 -8.83 -4.30
C THR A 410 -6.68 -7.60 -3.39
N HIS A 411 -6.74 -7.80 -2.07
CA HIS A 411 -6.67 -6.71 -1.10
C HIS A 411 -5.35 -5.95 -1.15
N TYR A 412 -4.24 -6.68 -1.27
CA TYR A 412 -2.89 -6.11 -1.35
C TYR A 412 -2.67 -5.21 -2.58
N THR A 413 -3.46 -5.41 -3.63
CA THR A 413 -3.47 -4.58 -4.85
C THR A 413 -4.37 -3.36 -4.69
N LEU A 414 -5.56 -3.57 -4.14
CA LEU A 414 -6.57 -2.52 -4.04
C LEU A 414 -6.26 -1.48 -2.96
N LEU A 415 -5.55 -1.85 -1.89
CA LEU A 415 -5.11 -0.89 -0.86
C LEU A 415 -4.26 0.25 -1.45
N PRO A 416 -3.11 -0.01 -2.12
CA PRO A 416 -2.29 1.08 -2.66
C PRO A 416 -2.98 1.82 -3.81
N ALA A 417 -3.81 1.14 -4.61
CA ALA A 417 -4.62 1.80 -5.64
C ALA A 417 -5.60 2.82 -5.02
N THR A 418 -6.26 2.45 -3.93
CA THR A 418 -7.18 3.32 -3.17
C THR A 418 -6.42 4.49 -2.54
N ALA A 419 -5.26 4.22 -1.94
CA ALA A 419 -4.43 5.25 -1.33
C ALA A 419 -3.90 6.27 -2.35
N ALA A 420 -3.43 5.81 -3.50
CA ALA A 420 -2.96 6.70 -4.56
C ALA A 420 -4.11 7.59 -5.09
N ALA A 421 -5.32 7.02 -5.27
CA ALA A 421 -6.49 7.78 -5.68
C ALA A 421 -6.84 8.91 -4.70
N ARG A 422 -6.70 8.66 -3.39
CA ARG A 422 -6.85 9.69 -2.35
C ARG A 422 -5.80 10.80 -2.47
N VAL A 423 -4.53 10.44 -2.67
CA VAL A 423 -3.47 11.44 -2.90
C VAL A 423 -3.80 12.28 -4.12
N PHE A 424 -4.20 11.68 -5.25
CA PHE A 424 -4.57 12.44 -6.44
C PHE A 424 -5.75 13.38 -6.21
N GLU A 425 -6.79 12.94 -5.51
CA GLU A 425 -7.93 13.80 -5.14
C GLU A 425 -7.48 15.03 -4.36
N LEU A 426 -6.68 14.85 -3.31
CA LEU A 426 -6.21 15.96 -2.47
C LEU A 426 -5.26 16.91 -3.20
N GLN A 427 -4.64 16.43 -4.28
CA GLN A 427 -3.81 17.25 -5.16
C GLN A 427 -4.58 17.82 -6.38
N GLY A 428 -5.92 17.76 -6.36
CA GLY A 428 -6.77 18.33 -7.40
C GLY A 428 -6.79 17.55 -8.72
N GLN A 429 -6.30 16.31 -8.73
CA GLN A 429 -6.26 15.43 -9.90
C GLN A 429 -7.08 14.14 -9.69
N SER A 430 -8.28 14.27 -9.11
CA SER A 430 -9.13 13.12 -8.76
C SER A 430 -9.28 12.10 -9.92
N VAL A 431 -9.33 10.82 -9.56
CA VAL A 431 -9.50 9.68 -10.48
C VAL A 431 -10.82 8.93 -10.26
N TRP A 432 -11.56 9.24 -9.19
CA TRP A 432 -12.73 8.47 -8.75
C TRP A 432 -13.81 8.31 -9.82
N GLN A 433 -14.03 9.34 -10.64
CA GLN A 433 -15.08 9.37 -11.67
C GLN A 433 -14.58 9.03 -13.09
N THR A 434 -13.32 8.61 -13.22
CA THR A 434 -12.77 8.17 -14.52
C THR A 434 -13.23 6.75 -14.86
N PRO A 435 -13.11 6.29 -16.13
CA PRO A 435 -13.34 4.87 -16.48
C PRO A 435 -12.51 3.90 -15.62
N ALA A 436 -11.23 4.21 -15.37
CA ALA A 436 -10.39 3.46 -14.44
C ALA A 436 -10.92 3.49 -12.99
N GLY A 437 -11.46 4.63 -12.55
CA GLY A 437 -12.19 4.71 -11.27
C GLY A 437 -13.39 3.76 -11.20
N GLN A 438 -14.12 3.59 -12.29
CA GLN A 438 -15.23 2.61 -12.36
C GLN A 438 -14.73 1.17 -12.33
N GLN A 439 -13.53 0.89 -12.86
CA GLN A 439 -12.88 -0.41 -12.69
C GLN A 439 -12.46 -0.65 -11.24
N LEU A 440 -11.93 0.35 -10.55
CA LEU A 440 -11.69 0.26 -9.10
C LEU A 440 -12.98 -0.08 -8.34
N ALA A 441 -14.09 0.60 -8.68
CA ALA A 441 -15.39 0.33 -8.09
C ALA A 441 -15.88 -1.10 -8.36
N SER A 442 -15.64 -1.63 -9.56
CA SER A 442 -15.97 -3.02 -9.91
C SER A 442 -15.15 -4.02 -9.10
N ALA A 443 -13.83 -3.81 -9.02
CA ALA A 443 -12.93 -4.64 -8.23
C ALA A 443 -13.25 -4.59 -6.73
N TYR A 444 -13.61 -3.40 -6.23
CA TYR A 444 -14.09 -3.22 -4.86
C TYR A 444 -15.31 -4.08 -4.57
N ARG A 445 -16.37 -3.98 -5.39
CA ARG A 445 -17.60 -4.79 -5.21
C ARG A 445 -17.30 -6.28 -5.22
N ARG A 446 -16.43 -6.73 -6.13
CA ARG A 446 -16.01 -8.13 -6.21
C ARG A 446 -15.26 -8.57 -4.94
N ALA A 447 -14.30 -7.78 -4.48
CA ALA A 447 -13.54 -8.06 -3.27
C ALA A 447 -14.45 -8.03 -2.02
N ALA A 448 -15.42 -7.12 -1.96
CA ALA A 448 -16.37 -7.01 -0.86
C ALA A 448 -17.26 -8.25 -0.76
N LEU A 449 -17.79 -8.71 -1.89
CA LEU A 449 -18.53 -9.98 -1.97
C LEU A 449 -17.68 -11.15 -1.46
N TRP A 450 -16.44 -11.31 -1.94
CA TRP A 450 -15.57 -12.40 -1.49
C TRP A 450 -15.10 -12.28 -0.03
N THR A 451 -15.04 -11.06 0.51
CA THR A 451 -14.72 -10.85 1.93
C THR A 451 -15.89 -11.24 2.82
N ARG A 452 -17.12 -11.01 2.35
CA ARG A 452 -18.37 -11.35 3.05
C ARG A 452 -18.71 -12.83 2.93
N GLU A 453 -18.61 -13.37 1.73
CA GLU A 453 -18.94 -14.75 1.33
C GLU A 453 -17.68 -15.41 0.72
N PRO A 454 -16.66 -15.74 1.55
CA PRO A 454 -15.40 -16.31 1.06
C PRO A 454 -15.56 -17.61 0.28
N GLU A 455 -16.63 -18.36 0.52
CA GLU A 455 -17.01 -19.55 -0.22
C GLU A 455 -17.26 -19.32 -1.72
N ARG A 456 -17.50 -18.07 -2.13
CA ARG A 456 -17.67 -17.68 -3.53
C ARG A 456 -16.36 -17.33 -4.24
N PHE A 457 -15.25 -17.34 -3.51
CA PHE A 457 -13.95 -17.17 -4.13
C PHE A 457 -13.56 -18.45 -4.91
N PRO A 458 -13.08 -18.36 -6.17
CA PRO A 458 -12.85 -19.54 -7.02
C PRO A 458 -11.92 -20.61 -6.44
N ALA A 459 -11.01 -20.21 -5.53
CA ALA A 459 -10.06 -21.10 -4.89
C ALA A 459 -10.54 -21.72 -3.57
N TYR A 460 -11.69 -21.31 -3.04
CA TYR A 460 -12.10 -21.68 -1.68
C TYR A 460 -12.27 -23.20 -1.50
N ALA A 461 -13.10 -23.82 -2.34
CA ALA A 461 -13.41 -25.25 -2.23
C ALA A 461 -12.18 -26.15 -2.43
N ARG A 462 -11.32 -25.82 -3.41
CA ARG A 462 -10.08 -26.58 -3.67
C ARG A 462 -9.07 -26.47 -2.53
N ASN A 463 -9.08 -25.37 -1.80
CA ASN A 463 -8.28 -25.16 -0.59
C ASN A 463 -9.04 -25.57 0.69
N GLN A 464 -10.00 -26.50 0.59
CA GLN A 464 -10.71 -27.08 1.74
C GLN A 464 -11.38 -26.04 2.65
N GLY A 465 -11.85 -24.94 2.06
CA GLY A 465 -12.49 -23.85 2.77
C GLY A 465 -11.53 -22.86 3.44
N GLN A 466 -10.25 -22.88 3.05
CA GLN A 466 -9.23 -21.97 3.58
C GLN A 466 -8.81 -20.94 2.53
N LEU A 467 -8.67 -19.70 2.97
CA LEU A 467 -8.08 -18.58 2.23
C LEU A 467 -7.33 -17.69 3.20
N ASN A 468 -6.21 -17.14 2.76
CA ASN A 468 -5.45 -16.17 3.54
C ASN A 468 -5.96 -14.76 3.32
N GLY A 469 -5.85 -13.92 4.36
CA GLY A 469 -6.11 -12.49 4.26
C GLY A 469 -7.54 -12.09 3.92
N VAL A 470 -8.54 -12.96 4.14
CA VAL A 470 -9.96 -12.67 3.83
C VAL A 470 -10.41 -11.33 4.41
N ARG A 471 -9.94 -10.98 5.61
CA ARG A 471 -10.35 -9.76 6.33
C ARG A 471 -9.43 -8.56 6.10
N ASN A 472 -8.50 -8.61 5.14
CA ASN A 472 -7.51 -7.55 4.88
C ASN A 472 -8.11 -6.33 4.15
N ALA A 473 -9.25 -5.83 4.62
CA ALA A 473 -10.11 -4.93 3.87
C ALA A 473 -10.34 -3.56 4.53
N ALA A 474 -9.45 -3.12 5.45
CA ALA A 474 -9.66 -1.83 6.15
C ALA A 474 -9.80 -0.62 5.19
N TYR A 475 -9.15 -0.65 4.02
CA TYR A 475 -9.28 0.38 2.98
C TYR A 475 -10.69 0.51 2.39
N PHE A 476 -11.58 -0.46 2.63
CA PHE A 476 -13.00 -0.35 2.27
C PHE A 476 -13.67 0.85 2.93
N ALA A 477 -13.18 1.29 4.08
CA ALA A 477 -13.66 2.46 4.79
C ALA A 477 -13.69 3.72 3.90
N LEU A 478 -12.63 3.91 3.09
CA LEU A 478 -12.60 5.01 2.11
C LEU A 478 -13.40 4.68 0.86
N LEU A 479 -13.26 3.46 0.30
CA LEU A 479 -13.95 3.09 -0.94
C LEU A 479 -15.48 3.13 -0.79
N GLN A 480 -16.03 2.76 0.37
CA GLN A 480 -17.45 2.80 0.64
C GLN A 480 -18.04 4.22 0.57
N ARG A 481 -17.23 5.25 0.83
CA ARG A 481 -17.63 6.67 0.69
C ARG A 481 -17.77 7.08 -0.77
N HIS A 482 -16.91 6.56 -1.65
CA HIS A 482 -16.93 6.88 -3.08
C HIS A 482 -17.84 5.95 -3.90
N TYR A 483 -17.95 4.68 -3.49
CA TYR A 483 -18.67 3.63 -4.19
C TYR A 483 -19.55 2.83 -3.22
N PRO A 484 -20.64 3.40 -2.69
CA PRO A 484 -21.50 2.68 -1.75
C PRO A 484 -21.95 1.33 -2.31
N ASN A 485 -21.71 0.27 -1.55
CA ASN A 485 -22.12 -1.09 -1.87
C ASN A 485 -22.53 -1.83 -0.59
N GLU A 486 -23.52 -2.71 -0.71
CA GLU A 486 -24.10 -3.45 0.42
C GLU A 486 -23.09 -4.43 1.04
N ASP A 487 -22.39 -5.22 0.21
CA ASP A 487 -21.39 -6.18 0.72
C ASP A 487 -20.30 -5.46 1.52
N GLY A 488 -19.80 -4.34 1.00
CA GLY A 488 -18.79 -3.50 1.65
C GLY A 488 -19.25 -2.93 2.99
N ALA A 489 -20.48 -2.41 3.05
CA ALA A 489 -21.08 -1.92 4.29
C ALA A 489 -21.21 -3.04 5.34
N GLN A 490 -21.65 -4.23 4.93
CA GLN A 490 -21.76 -5.38 5.84
C GLN A 490 -20.38 -5.84 6.34
N VAL A 491 -19.35 -5.85 5.49
CA VAL A 491 -17.98 -6.18 5.87
C VAL A 491 -17.43 -5.21 6.92
N LEU A 492 -17.66 -3.90 6.73
CA LEU A 492 -17.26 -2.85 7.68
C LEU A 492 -18.00 -3.01 9.02
N ALA A 493 -19.32 -3.24 8.98
CA ALA A 493 -20.15 -3.41 10.18
C ALA A 493 -19.74 -4.63 11.03
N GLN A 494 -19.23 -5.71 10.42
CA GLN A 494 -18.71 -6.88 11.13
C GLN A 494 -17.43 -6.57 11.93
N GLY A 495 -16.71 -5.49 11.60
CA GLY A 495 -15.48 -5.07 12.28
C GLY A 495 -14.29 -6.05 12.10
N ARG A 496 -13.22 -5.86 12.89
CA ARG A 496 -12.02 -6.72 12.88
C ARG A 496 -11.37 -6.88 11.49
N LEU A 497 -11.12 -5.75 10.83
CA LEU A 497 -10.45 -5.74 9.52
C LEU A 497 -8.94 -5.59 9.68
N GLY A 498 -8.19 -6.36 8.90
CA GLY A 498 -6.74 -6.27 8.75
C GLY A 498 -6.32 -5.22 7.71
N MET A 499 -5.01 -5.11 7.48
CA MET A 499 -4.39 -4.07 6.63
C MET A 499 -4.78 -2.63 7.02
N ASN A 500 -4.93 -2.39 8.33
CA ASN A 500 -5.22 -1.07 8.89
C ASN A 500 -3.96 -0.24 9.17
N SER A 501 -2.86 -0.44 8.44
CA SER A 501 -1.58 0.24 8.71
C SER A 501 -1.65 1.77 8.55
N LEU A 502 -2.53 2.26 7.67
CA LEU A 502 -2.79 3.69 7.48
C LEU A 502 -3.93 4.22 8.36
N GLU A 503 -4.38 3.46 9.36
CA GLU A 503 -5.47 3.82 10.28
C GLU A 503 -6.80 4.15 9.57
N TRP A 504 -7.08 3.44 8.46
CA TRP A 504 -8.28 3.61 7.63
C TRP A 504 -9.58 3.67 8.43
N LEU A 505 -9.77 2.76 9.39
CA LEU A 505 -11.01 2.69 10.17
C LEU A 505 -11.18 3.86 11.16
N LEU A 506 -10.06 4.43 11.61
CA LEU A 506 -10.08 5.62 12.47
C LEU A 506 -10.46 6.86 11.66
N LEU A 507 -9.85 6.98 10.48
CA LEU A 507 -9.93 8.16 9.63
C LEU A 507 -11.23 8.22 8.83
N PHE A 508 -11.73 7.06 8.42
CA PHE A 508 -12.90 6.93 7.55
C PHE A 508 -13.99 6.04 8.18
N PRO A 509 -14.48 6.37 9.39
CA PRO A 509 -15.54 5.58 10.02
C PRO A 509 -16.83 5.56 9.19
#